data_AF-A0A627A3S8-F1
#
_entry.id   AF-A0A627A3S8-F1
#
_cell.length_a   1.000
_cell.length_b   1.000
_cell.length_c   1.000
_cell.angle_alpha   90.00
_cell.angle_beta   90.00
_cell.angle_gamma   90.00
#
_symmetry.space_group_name_H-M   'P 1'
#
loop_
_entity.id
_entity.type
_entity.pdbx_description
1 polymer ?
#
loop_
_entity_poly.entity_id
_entity_poly.type
_entity_poly.pdbx_seq_one_letter_code
_entity_poly.pdbx_strand_id
1 'polypeptide(L)'
;MAELSDQEMLRYNRQIILRGFDFEGQEALKDARVLVVGLGGLGCAATQYLAGAGVGQLTLLDFDTVSVSNLQRQTLHSDATVGQPKVESARDALARINPHITITPVNARLDDDAMTSL
;
A
#
# COMPACT_ATOMS: atom_id res chain seq x y z
N MET A 1 -13.69 3.75 15.80
CA MET A 1 -13.62 2.50 15.04
C MET A 1 -14.37 2.71 13.76
N ALA A 2 -13.68 2.64 12.62
CA ALA A 2 -14.34 2.74 11.32
C ALA A 2 -15.13 1.46 11.06
N GLU A 3 -16.45 1.60 10.91
CA GLU A 3 -17.35 0.50 10.58
C GLU A 3 -17.11 0.03 9.13
N LEU A 4 -17.15 -1.27 8.89
CA LEU A 4 -17.02 -1.83 7.53
C LEU A 4 -18.33 -1.63 6.75
N SER A 5 -18.22 -1.15 5.51
CA SER A 5 -19.35 -1.18 4.59
C SER A 5 -19.66 -2.61 4.13
N ASP A 6 -20.86 -2.85 3.60
CA ASP A 6 -21.25 -4.16 3.05
C ASP A 6 -20.27 -4.69 2.00
N GLN A 7 -19.73 -3.79 1.17
CA GLN A 7 -18.75 -4.16 0.14
C GLN A 7 -17.41 -4.58 0.75
N GLU A 8 -16.96 -3.89 1.80
CA GLU A 8 -15.74 -4.24 2.53
C GLU A 8 -15.91 -5.55 3.29
N MET A 9 -17.05 -5.77 3.94
CA MET A 9 -17.37 -7.05 4.60
C MET A 9 -17.30 -8.21 3.61
N LEU A 10 -17.86 -8.05 2.41
CA LEU A 10 -17.79 -9.07 1.36
C LEU A 10 -16.34 -9.32 0.90
N ARG A 11 -15.56 -8.25 0.68
CA ARG A 11 -14.17 -8.34 0.22
C ARG A 11 -13.27 -9.04 1.25
N TYR A 12 -13.41 -8.67 2.52
CA TYR A 12 -12.55 -9.13 3.61
C TYR A 12 -13.10 -10.38 4.33
N ASN A 13 -14.22 -10.94 3.88
CA ASN A 13 -14.88 -12.09 4.52
C ASN A 13 -13.92 -13.24 4.86
N ARG A 14 -12.98 -13.57 3.95
CA ARG A 14 -12.01 -14.67 4.17
C ARG A 14 -10.98 -14.38 5.27
N GLN A 15 -10.77 -13.11 5.62
CA GLN A 15 -9.91 -12.68 6.73
C GLN A 15 -10.73 -12.62 8.02
N ILE A 16 -11.93 -12.01 7.96
CA ILE A 16 -12.86 -11.87 9.10
C ILE A 16 -13.18 -13.22 9.75
N ILE A 17 -13.44 -14.28 8.97
CA ILE A 17 -13.78 -15.60 9.54
C ILE A 17 -12.62 -16.31 10.24
N LEU A 18 -11.40 -15.76 10.21
CA LEU A 18 -10.26 -16.37 10.89
C LEU A 18 -10.40 -16.20 12.41
N ARG A 19 -10.26 -17.32 13.12
CA ARG A 19 -10.31 -17.33 14.59
C ARG A 19 -9.21 -16.42 15.15
N GLY A 20 -9.60 -15.48 16.01
CA GLY A 20 -8.68 -14.52 16.63
C GLY A 20 -8.41 -13.27 15.78
N PHE A 21 -9.13 -13.11 14.64
CA PHE A 21 -9.12 -11.89 13.84
C PHE A 21 -10.48 -11.19 13.91
N ASP A 22 -11.55 -11.82 13.41
CA ASP A 22 -12.93 -11.31 13.45
C ASP A 22 -13.09 -9.88 12.86
N PHE A 23 -14.25 -9.25 13.04
CA PHE A 23 -14.50 -7.86 12.65
C PHE A 23 -13.52 -6.90 13.31
N GLU A 24 -13.22 -7.09 14.60
CA GLU A 24 -12.31 -6.22 15.36
C GLU A 24 -10.92 -6.13 14.70
N GLY A 25 -10.36 -7.26 14.26
CA GLY A 25 -9.08 -7.29 13.57
C GLY A 25 -9.13 -6.56 12.22
N GLN A 26 -10.22 -6.71 11.48
CA GLN A 26 -10.37 -6.04 10.19
C GLN A 26 -10.58 -4.52 10.33
N GLU A 27 -11.36 -4.10 11.33
CA GLU A 27 -11.55 -2.69 11.66
C GLU A 27 -10.25 -2.06 12.16
N ALA A 28 -9.43 -2.81 12.92
CA ALA A 28 -8.10 -2.36 13.31
C ALA A 28 -7.18 -2.13 12.10
N LEU A 29 -7.23 -2.99 11.07
CA LEU A 29 -6.51 -2.74 9.81
C LEU A 29 -7.06 -1.51 9.09
N LYS A 30 -8.38 -1.35 9.02
CA LYS A 30 -9.01 -0.19 8.38
C LYS A 30 -8.66 1.13 9.07
N ASP A 31 -8.52 1.14 10.39
CA ASP A 31 -8.09 2.32 11.15
C ASP A 31 -6.57 2.55 11.13
N ALA A 32 -5.79 1.53 10.72
CA ALA A 32 -4.33 1.59 10.73
C ALA A 32 -3.76 2.54 9.67
N ARG A 33 -2.62 3.14 10.02
CA ARG A 33 -1.79 3.98 9.16
C ARG A 33 -0.40 3.38 9.09
N VAL A 34 0.07 3.09 7.89
CA VAL A 34 1.38 2.47 7.67
C VAL A 34 2.18 3.29 6.67
N LEU A 35 3.38 3.70 7.08
CA LEU A 35 4.40 4.27 6.21
C LEU A 35 5.28 3.15 5.67
N VAL A 36 5.44 3.10 4.35
CA VAL A 36 6.38 2.19 3.67
C VAL A 36 7.48 3.02 3.01
N VAL A 37 8.71 2.82 3.47
CA VAL A 37 9.91 3.49 2.96
C VAL A 37 10.64 2.57 1.98
N GLY A 38 10.69 2.98 0.72
CA GLY A 38 11.26 2.24 -0.39
C GLY A 38 10.22 1.38 -1.10
N LEU A 39 10.01 1.66 -2.38
CA LEU A 39 9.08 0.98 -3.29
C LEU A 39 9.83 0.09 -4.29
N GLY A 40 10.97 -0.45 -3.85
CA GLY A 40 11.73 -1.48 -4.55
C GLY A 40 11.10 -2.87 -4.45
N GLY A 41 11.90 -3.93 -4.58
CA GLY A 41 11.37 -5.30 -4.61
C GLY A 41 10.63 -5.70 -3.32
N LEU A 42 11.18 -5.33 -2.17
CA LEU A 42 10.55 -5.55 -0.86
C LEU A 42 9.29 -4.70 -0.68
N GLY A 43 9.36 -3.42 -1.06
CA GLY A 43 8.21 -2.50 -0.99
C GLY A 43 7.04 -2.97 -1.84
N CYS A 44 7.31 -3.45 -3.05
CA CYS A 44 6.29 -4.05 -3.92
C CYS A 44 5.64 -5.28 -3.27
N ALA A 45 6.45 -6.22 -2.78
CA ALA A 45 5.97 -7.44 -2.16
C ALA A 45 5.18 -7.19 -0.87
N ALA A 46 5.58 -6.21 -0.06
CA ALA A 46 4.88 -5.89 1.18
C ALA A 46 3.56 -5.15 0.92
N THR A 47 3.61 -4.08 0.12
CA THR A 47 2.45 -3.18 -0.05
C THR A 47 1.29 -3.84 -0.77
N GLN A 48 1.53 -4.78 -1.70
CA GLN A 48 0.44 -5.53 -2.35
C GLN A 48 -0.43 -6.29 -1.33
N TYR A 49 0.18 -6.84 -0.27
CA TYR A 49 -0.53 -7.59 0.76
C TYR A 49 -1.11 -6.67 1.83
N LEU A 50 -0.43 -5.58 2.20
CA LEU A 50 -1.01 -4.58 3.10
C LEU A 50 -2.28 -3.97 2.48
N ALA A 51 -2.23 -3.62 1.19
CA ALA A 51 -3.38 -3.10 0.47
C ALA A 51 -4.49 -4.16 0.36
N GLY A 52 -4.16 -5.39 -0.04
CA GLY A 52 -5.13 -6.49 -0.14
C GLY A 52 -5.77 -6.88 1.21
N ALA A 53 -5.03 -6.76 2.31
CA ALA A 53 -5.52 -6.98 3.66
C ALA A 53 -6.42 -5.84 4.18
N GLY A 54 -6.46 -4.69 3.49
CA GLY A 54 -7.32 -3.58 3.87
C GLY A 54 -6.71 -2.69 4.95
N VAL A 55 -5.38 -2.53 4.99
CA VAL A 55 -4.77 -1.43 5.74
C VAL A 55 -5.30 -0.11 5.20
N GLY A 56 -6.05 0.63 6.02
CA GLY A 56 -6.87 1.73 5.52
C GLY A 56 -6.07 2.90 4.96
N GLN A 57 -4.84 3.12 5.44
CA GLN A 57 -3.99 4.21 4.99
C GLN A 57 -2.55 3.76 4.78
N LEU A 58 -2.08 3.89 3.53
CA LEU A 58 -0.71 3.61 3.14
C LEU A 58 -0.02 4.88 2.66
N THR A 59 1.06 5.27 3.34
CA THR A 59 1.96 6.32 2.85
C THR A 59 3.15 5.66 2.18
N LEU A 60 3.42 6.00 0.92
CA LEU A 60 4.48 5.40 0.11
C LEU A 60 5.60 6.42 -0.07
N LEU A 61 6.79 6.14 0.45
CA LEU A 61 7.94 7.03 0.35
C LEU A 61 9.04 6.40 -0.50
N ASP A 62 9.34 6.98 -1.65
CA ASP A 62 10.51 6.65 -2.48
C ASP A 62 10.85 7.87 -3.35
N PHE A 63 12.13 8.10 -3.61
CA PHE A 63 12.59 9.21 -4.45
C PHE A 63 12.95 8.77 -5.87
N ASP A 64 12.98 7.46 -6.11
CA ASP A 64 13.48 6.88 -7.35
C ASP A 64 12.37 6.69 -8.40
N THR A 65 12.79 6.45 -9.64
CA THR A 65 11.92 6.20 -10.79
C THR A 65 11.99 4.74 -11.23
N VAL A 66 10.97 4.28 -11.94
CA VAL A 66 10.91 2.92 -12.48
C VAL A 66 11.95 2.74 -13.59
N SER A 67 12.77 1.70 -13.48
CA SER A 67 13.78 1.31 -14.47
C SER A 67 13.52 -0.10 -15.00
N VAL A 68 13.81 -0.36 -16.28
CA VAL A 68 13.69 -1.70 -16.88
C VAL A 68 14.43 -2.77 -16.08
N SER A 69 15.64 -2.46 -15.61
CA SER A 69 16.47 -3.37 -14.80
C SER A 69 15.84 -3.80 -13.47
N ASN A 70 14.82 -3.07 -13.02
CA ASN A 70 14.14 -3.28 -11.75
C ASN A 70 12.91 -4.18 -11.89
N LEU A 71 12.34 -4.31 -13.10
CA LEU A 71 11.07 -4.99 -13.34
C LEU A 71 11.09 -6.49 -13.00
N GLN A 72 12.25 -7.15 -13.04
CA GLN A 72 12.37 -8.58 -12.69
C GLN A 72 11.94 -8.91 -11.25
N ARG A 73 11.91 -7.91 -10.35
CA ARG A 73 11.55 -8.09 -8.92
C ARG A 73 10.58 -7.05 -8.35
N GLN A 74 10.25 -6.00 -9.10
CA GLN A 74 9.38 -4.90 -8.64
C GLN A 74 8.02 -5.01 -9.33
N THR A 75 7.25 -6.03 -8.94
CA THR A 75 6.08 -6.53 -9.69
C THR A 75 4.85 -5.63 -9.66
N LEU A 76 4.85 -4.54 -8.89
CA LEU A 76 3.82 -3.50 -9.01
C LEU A 76 4.04 -2.61 -10.23
N HIS A 77 5.28 -2.51 -10.70
CA HIS A 77 5.66 -1.71 -11.85
C HIS A 77 5.60 -2.53 -13.15
N SER A 78 5.55 -1.84 -14.27
CA SER A 78 5.52 -2.46 -15.60
C SER A 78 6.33 -1.64 -16.61
N ASP A 79 6.58 -2.22 -17.78
CA ASP A 79 7.22 -1.54 -18.92
C ASP A 79 6.52 -0.22 -19.28
N ALA A 80 5.20 -0.15 -19.14
CA ALA A 80 4.42 1.07 -19.41
C ALA A 80 4.67 2.21 -18.40
N THR A 81 5.25 1.89 -17.23
CA THR A 81 5.51 2.86 -16.15
C THR A 81 6.98 3.24 -16.03
N VAL A 82 7.85 2.74 -16.91
CA VAL A 82 9.28 3.10 -16.92
C VAL A 82 9.44 4.62 -17.03
N GLY A 83 10.30 5.20 -16.19
CA GLY A 83 10.54 6.63 -16.08
C GLY A 83 9.56 7.37 -15.14
N GLN A 84 8.47 6.74 -14.71
CA GLN A 84 7.58 7.34 -13.71
C GLN A 84 8.17 7.20 -12.29
N PRO A 85 7.84 8.11 -11.35
CA PRO A 85 8.16 7.90 -9.94
C PRO A 85 7.60 6.58 -9.43
N LYS A 86 8.39 5.81 -8.66
CA LYS A 86 7.94 4.51 -8.14
C LYS A 86 6.71 4.63 -7.26
N VAL A 87 6.61 5.69 -6.46
CA VAL A 87 5.45 5.94 -5.59
C VAL A 87 4.15 6.12 -6.36
N GLU A 88 4.19 6.76 -7.54
CA GLU A 88 3.01 6.96 -8.40
C GLU A 88 2.61 5.65 -9.08
N SER A 89 3.57 4.95 -9.69
CA SER A 89 3.35 3.64 -10.31
C SER A 89 2.80 2.63 -9.31
N ALA A 90 3.35 2.60 -8.08
CA ALA A 90 2.87 1.75 -7.00
C ALA A 90 1.47 2.15 -6.52
N ARG A 91 1.18 3.45 -6.32
CA ARG A 91 -0.17 3.91 -5.94
C ARG A 91 -1.21 3.40 -6.92
N ASP A 92 -0.97 3.58 -8.21
CA ASP A 92 -1.93 3.20 -9.25
C ASP A 92 -2.14 1.67 -9.29
N ALA A 93 -1.07 0.89 -9.07
CA ALA A 93 -1.17 -0.56 -8.96
C ALA A 93 -1.96 -1.02 -7.73
N LEU A 94 -1.68 -0.43 -6.56
CA LEU A 94 -2.34 -0.78 -5.30
C LEU A 94 -3.81 -0.36 -5.29
N ALA A 95 -4.16 0.79 -5.88
CA ALA A 95 -5.55 1.23 -6.04
C ALA A 95 -6.38 0.25 -6.89
N ARG A 96 -5.77 -0.45 -7.85
CA ARG A 96 -6.42 -1.54 -8.60
C ARG A 96 -6.63 -2.80 -7.76
N ILE A 97 -5.72 -3.08 -6.82
CA ILE A 97 -5.84 -4.23 -5.90
C ILE A 97 -6.98 -3.99 -4.90
N ASN A 98 -7.00 -2.80 -4.29
CA ASN A 98 -8.01 -2.44 -3.32
C ASN A 98 -8.39 -0.95 -3.42
N PRO A 99 -9.59 -0.62 -3.91
CA PRO A 99 -10.04 0.76 -4.03
C PRO A 99 -10.59 1.34 -2.71
N HIS A 100 -10.68 0.55 -1.64
CA HIS A 100 -11.25 1.00 -0.35
C HIS A 100 -10.22 1.67 0.57
N ILE A 101 -8.93 1.66 0.22
CA ILE A 101 -7.86 2.21 1.05
C ILE A 101 -7.42 3.58 0.52
N THR A 102 -6.87 4.41 1.41
CA THR A 102 -6.25 5.68 1.05
C THR A 102 -4.75 5.47 0.83
N ILE A 103 -4.23 5.96 -0.29
CA ILE A 103 -2.80 5.83 -0.62
C ILE A 103 -2.21 7.21 -0.88
N THR A 104 -1.19 7.57 -0.11
CA THR A 104 -0.51 8.86 -0.21
C THR A 104 0.92 8.66 -0.74
N PRO A 105 1.21 9.03 -1.99
CA PRO A 105 2.56 8.98 -2.53
C PRO A 105 3.39 10.18 -2.05
N VAL A 106 4.63 9.92 -1.63
CA VAL A 106 5.62 10.93 -1.22
C VAL A 106 6.86 10.70 -2.06
N ASN A 107 6.98 11.46 -3.16
CA ASN A 107 8.13 11.39 -4.06
C ASN A 107 9.26 12.31 -3.56
N ALA A 108 9.97 11.89 -2.52
CA ALA A 108 11.00 12.72 -1.90
C ALA A 108 12.10 11.88 -1.23
N ARG A 109 13.28 12.48 -1.12
CA ARG A 109 14.33 12.02 -0.21
C ARG A 109 14.24 12.88 1.05
N LEU A 110 13.85 12.28 2.16
CA LEU A 110 13.65 12.99 3.42
C LEU A 110 14.93 12.97 4.26
N ASP A 111 15.13 14.05 4.99
CA ASP A 111 16.02 14.13 6.14
C ASP A 111 15.24 13.78 7.43
N ASP A 112 15.92 13.81 8.58
CA ASP A 112 15.34 13.43 9.87
C ASP A 112 14.18 14.37 10.28
N ASP A 113 14.31 15.66 9.99
CA ASP A 113 13.29 16.67 10.33
C ASP A 113 12.02 16.44 9.51
N ALA A 114 12.17 16.25 8.18
CA ALA A 114 11.05 15.98 7.30
C ALA A 114 10.41 14.61 7.56
N MET A 115 11.18 13.61 8.01
CA MET A 115 10.65 12.29 8.39
C MET A 115 9.70 12.37 9.60
N THR A 116 9.97 13.27 10.55
CA THR A 116 9.15 13.43 11.77
C THR A 116 7.78 14.07 11.48
N SER A 117 7.62 14.66 10.30
CA SER A 117 6.40 15.37 9.89
C SER A 117 5.43 14.54 9.05
N LEU A 118 5.75 13.26 8.79
CA LEU A 118 4.92 12.29 8.06
C LEU A 118 3.92 11.57 8.97
#